data_AF-A0A2V7Y8Z7-F1
#
_entry.id   AF-A0A2V7Y8Z7-F1
#
_cell.length_a   1.000
_cell.length_b   1.000
_cell.length_c   1.000
_cell.angle_alpha   90.00
_cell.angle_beta   90.00
_cell.angle_gamma   90.00
#
_symmetry.space_group_name_H-M   'P 1'
#
loop_
_entity.id
_entity.type
_entity.pdbx_description
1 polymer ?
#
loop_
_entity_poly.entity_id
_entity_poly.type
_entity_poly.pdbx_seq_one_letter_code
_entity_poly.pdbx_strand_id
1 'polypeptide(L)'
;MKTRISLLFLFLALLPFALLRAQGLQENEPTLWPEPERAFLQDGPGLLLTAEQRTELRSFSPEARARWIQDFLDHDPNPATPVNELREAIARRQRLANDEYLATQDARWKLLFLHGKPDDRLQIDCGTAFKPLEIWSYRTGTGPDGKPVLHPLVLYAPERGVPFHLWIPSDSKRILFTSQMEYWLQQWEELHNQIGAERFDLQVCKEAKKVDEATGVPGLTGVGARRGKLHAIDNSSWLAPPKEVAAWAREAAATEIPDPAPALKVTSVEMHFPDSDRERIIARALVQLPPGSGVKLSADAKPYVRLIVEGMVEQQDKQFEDFRMRFQLPAPKPDEPVVLAIDRALRPKESFVLRLKIKDEVGGAETWVSRGFRVPMEP
;
A
#
# COMPACT_ATOMS: atom_id res chain seq x y z
N MET A 1 28.61 -64.07 -36.28
CA MET A 1 28.46 -62.62 -36.06
C MET A 1 27.16 -62.43 -35.26
N LYS A 2 27.08 -62.48 -33.91
CA LYS A 2 27.78 -61.76 -32.81
C LYS A 2 27.88 -60.26 -33.13
N THR A 3 27.30 -59.29 -32.42
CA THR A 3 26.68 -59.19 -31.08
C THR A 3 26.07 -57.79 -30.98
N ARG A 4 24.86 -57.59 -30.42
CA ARG A 4 24.37 -56.28 -29.94
C ARG A 4 23.58 -56.47 -28.65
N ILE A 5 24.13 -56.04 -27.53
CA ILE A 5 23.47 -55.98 -26.22
C ILE A 5 23.90 -54.68 -25.52
N SER A 6 22.89 -54.01 -24.96
CA SER A 6 22.88 -53.04 -23.83
C SER A 6 23.50 -51.64 -23.98
N LEU A 7 22.62 -50.64 -23.98
CA LEU A 7 22.76 -49.39 -23.21
C LEU A 7 21.36 -49.02 -22.69
N LEU A 8 21.01 -49.47 -21.47
CA LEU A 8 21.03 -48.71 -20.22
C LEU A 8 20.02 -47.53 -20.19
N PHE A 9 18.80 -47.87 -19.78
CA PHE A 9 17.81 -46.95 -19.21
C PHE A 9 18.33 -46.44 -17.86
N LEU A 10 18.68 -45.16 -17.75
CA LEU A 10 18.97 -44.54 -16.45
C LEU A 10 18.73 -43.03 -16.49
N PHE A 11 17.47 -42.58 -16.59
CA PHE A 11 17.11 -41.17 -16.37
C PHE A 11 15.63 -41.06 -15.96
N LEU A 12 15.24 -41.57 -14.79
CA LEU A 12 13.89 -41.32 -14.26
C LEU A 12 13.85 -41.45 -12.73
N ALA A 13 14.51 -40.54 -12.01
CA ALA A 13 14.43 -40.50 -10.53
C ALA A 13 14.72 -39.11 -9.91
N LEU A 14 14.42 -37.99 -10.57
CA LEU A 14 14.65 -36.65 -10.00
C LEU A 14 13.41 -35.74 -9.94
N LEU A 15 12.21 -36.24 -10.26
CA LEU A 15 10.98 -35.43 -10.32
C LEU A 15 10.07 -35.36 -9.07
N PRO A 16 10.25 -36.08 -7.94
CA PRO A 16 9.32 -35.94 -6.82
C PRO A 16 9.63 -34.74 -5.89
N PHE A 17 10.86 -34.20 -5.89
CA PHE A 17 11.25 -33.15 -4.93
C PHE A 17 10.78 -31.73 -5.31
N ALA A 18 10.54 -31.45 -6.60
CA ALA A 18 10.09 -30.13 -7.03
C ALA A 18 8.61 -29.86 -6.69
N LEU A 19 7.77 -30.89 -6.68
CA LEU A 19 6.34 -30.77 -6.40
C LEU A 19 6.03 -30.56 -4.90
N LEU A 20 6.79 -31.18 -4.00
CA LEU A 20 6.66 -30.97 -2.55
C LEU A 20 7.10 -29.56 -2.11
N ARG A 21 8.09 -28.97 -2.79
CA ARG A 21 8.56 -27.61 -2.47
C ARG A 21 7.58 -26.53 -2.91
N ALA A 22 6.82 -26.77 -3.98
CA ALA A 22 5.78 -25.84 -4.45
C ALA A 22 4.56 -25.80 -3.53
N GLN A 23 4.18 -26.92 -2.90
CA GLN A 23 3.08 -26.97 -1.94
C GLN A 23 3.44 -26.28 -0.60
N GLY A 24 4.64 -26.49 -0.08
CA GLY A 24 5.09 -25.84 1.17
C GLY A 24 5.29 -24.31 1.06
N LEU A 25 5.54 -23.77 -0.14
CA LEU A 25 5.60 -22.33 -0.37
C LEU A 25 4.22 -21.67 -0.44
N GLN A 26 3.17 -22.42 -0.82
CA GLN A 26 1.79 -21.94 -0.86
C GLN A 26 1.11 -21.95 0.53
N GLU A 27 1.58 -22.77 1.46
CA GLU A 27 1.09 -22.84 2.85
C GLU A 27 1.53 -21.64 3.70
N ASN A 28 2.55 -20.90 3.28
CA ASN A 28 3.09 -19.76 4.04
C ASN A 28 2.93 -18.44 3.30
N GLU A 29 1.80 -18.30 2.60
CA GLU A 29 1.40 -17.06 1.96
C GLU A 29 0.90 -16.06 3.03
N PRO A 30 1.55 -14.89 3.23
CA PRO A 30 1.18 -14.01 4.34
C PRO A 30 -0.23 -13.46 4.29
N THR A 31 -0.78 -13.33 3.08
CA THR A 31 -2.19 -12.96 2.85
C THR A 31 -3.16 -13.88 3.57
N LEU A 32 -2.77 -15.12 3.87
CA LEU A 32 -3.62 -16.12 4.53
C LEU A 32 -3.25 -16.38 5.99
N TRP A 33 -2.30 -15.62 6.55
CA TRP A 33 -1.99 -15.71 7.98
C TRP A 33 -3.19 -15.28 8.84
N PRO A 34 -3.24 -15.69 10.12
CA PRO A 34 -4.18 -15.12 11.09
C PRO A 34 -4.15 -13.59 11.04
N GLU A 35 -5.32 -12.94 11.11
CA GLU A 35 -5.45 -11.50 10.84
C GLU A 35 -4.49 -10.60 11.64
N PRO A 36 -4.24 -10.82 12.94
CA PRO A 36 -3.25 -10.02 13.67
C PRO A 36 -1.84 -10.13 13.08
N GLU A 37 -1.44 -11.30 12.60
CA GLU A 37 -0.12 -11.55 12.02
C GLU A 37 -0.01 -10.97 10.59
N ARG A 38 -1.06 -11.15 9.77
CA ARG A 38 -1.14 -10.55 8.43
C ARG A 38 -1.11 -9.03 8.54
N ALA A 39 -1.97 -8.44 9.36
CA ALA A 39 -2.06 -7.00 9.54
C ALA A 39 -0.74 -6.42 10.07
N PHE A 40 -0.07 -7.12 10.99
CA PHE A 40 1.26 -6.72 11.43
C PHE A 40 2.24 -6.61 10.25
N LEU A 41 2.31 -7.62 9.39
CA LEU A 41 3.27 -7.61 8.28
C LEU A 41 2.88 -6.68 7.12
N GLN A 42 1.59 -6.57 6.80
CA GLN A 42 1.10 -5.92 5.57
C GLN A 42 0.46 -4.54 5.80
N ASP A 43 0.06 -4.21 7.03
CA ASP A 43 -0.75 -3.02 7.32
C ASP A 43 0.01 -1.97 8.13
N GLY A 44 1.34 -1.92 8.00
CA GLY A 44 2.17 -0.86 8.58
C GLY A 44 3.33 -1.33 9.43
N PRO A 45 3.12 -2.08 10.53
CA PRO A 45 4.21 -2.45 11.45
C PRO A 45 5.37 -3.18 10.77
N GLY A 46 5.10 -3.97 9.73
CA GLY A 46 6.12 -4.63 8.90
C GLY A 46 7.07 -3.67 8.20
N LEU A 47 6.72 -2.39 8.02
CA LEU A 47 7.61 -1.34 7.51
C LEU A 47 8.68 -0.92 8.52
N LEU A 48 8.49 -1.24 9.81
CA LEU A 48 9.47 -1.00 10.86
C LEU A 48 10.56 -2.08 10.91
N LEU A 49 10.39 -3.16 10.13
CA LEU A 49 11.30 -4.30 10.12
C LEU A 49 12.32 -4.20 8.99
N THR A 50 13.54 -4.69 9.27
CA THR A 50 14.54 -4.88 8.21
C THR A 50 14.12 -5.94 7.21
N ALA A 51 14.79 -5.98 6.05
CA ALA A 51 14.53 -7.01 5.04
C ALA A 51 14.83 -8.42 5.58
N GLU A 52 15.87 -8.54 6.41
CA GLU A 52 16.28 -9.77 7.08
C GLU A 52 15.22 -10.21 8.08
N GLN A 53 14.77 -9.30 8.96
CA GLN A 53 13.72 -9.59 9.95
C GLN A 53 12.41 -10.02 9.27
N ARG A 54 12.01 -9.37 8.16
CA ARG A 54 10.81 -9.78 7.39
C ARG A 54 10.97 -11.17 6.78
N THR A 55 12.17 -11.51 6.32
CA THR A 55 12.48 -12.83 5.75
C THR A 55 12.46 -13.90 6.83
N GLU A 56 13.07 -13.61 7.97
CA GLU A 56 13.08 -14.48 9.15
C GLU A 56 11.66 -14.73 9.68
N LEU A 57 10.86 -13.67 9.83
CA LEU A 57 9.47 -13.75 10.28
C LEU A 57 8.62 -14.69 9.41
N ARG A 58 8.84 -14.64 8.10
CA ARG A 58 8.16 -15.54 7.14
C ARG A 58 8.60 -16.99 7.30
N SER A 59 9.78 -17.26 7.84
CA SER A 59 10.27 -18.63 8.03
C SER A 59 9.78 -19.32 9.31
N PHE A 60 9.24 -18.56 10.26
CA PHE A 60 8.76 -19.09 11.53
C PHE A 60 7.49 -19.94 11.40
N SER A 61 7.34 -20.91 12.31
CA SER A 61 6.05 -21.59 12.54
C SER A 61 5.00 -20.58 13.04
N PRO A 62 3.69 -20.86 12.90
CA PRO A 62 2.64 -19.98 13.39
C PRO A 62 2.82 -19.56 14.86
N GLU A 63 3.15 -20.48 15.76
CA GLU A 63 3.29 -20.19 17.19
C GLU A 63 4.56 -19.39 17.51
N ALA A 64 5.64 -19.61 16.76
CA ALA A 64 6.87 -18.82 16.90
C ALA A 64 6.68 -17.41 16.34
N ARG A 65 5.98 -17.29 15.20
CA ARG A 65 5.64 -16.02 14.57
C ARG A 65 4.74 -15.17 15.46
N ALA A 66 3.67 -15.74 16.01
CA ALA A 66 2.77 -15.04 16.91
C ALA A 66 3.51 -14.49 18.15
N ARG A 67 4.38 -15.31 18.77
CA ARG A 67 5.20 -14.88 19.90
C ARG A 67 6.17 -13.77 19.53
N TRP A 68 6.92 -13.93 18.45
CA TRP A 68 7.86 -12.91 17.98
C TRP A 68 7.16 -11.57 17.70
N ILE A 69 5.97 -11.59 17.10
CA ILE A 69 5.18 -10.38 16.84
C ILE A 69 4.75 -9.72 18.16
N GLN A 70 4.28 -10.50 19.14
CA GLN A 70 3.93 -9.93 20.45
C GLN A 70 5.16 -9.36 21.15
N ASP A 71 6.27 -10.09 21.17
CA ASP A 71 7.53 -9.62 21.79
C ASP A 71 8.02 -8.31 21.13
N PHE A 72 7.91 -8.20 19.81
CA PHE A 72 8.23 -6.96 19.09
C PHE A 72 7.33 -5.81 19.52
N LEU A 73 6.01 -6.04 19.58
CA LEU A 73 5.04 -5.00 19.91
C LEU A 73 5.06 -4.62 21.41
N ASP A 74 5.47 -5.54 22.28
CA ASP A 74 5.60 -5.33 23.72
C ASP A 74 6.95 -4.72 24.11
N HIS A 75 7.88 -4.58 23.16
CA HIS A 75 9.13 -3.89 23.36
C HIS A 75 8.91 -2.37 23.49
N ASP A 76 8.59 -1.96 24.71
CA ASP A 76 8.35 -0.57 25.09
C ASP A 76 9.65 0.26 24.96
N PRO A 77 9.71 1.25 24.06
CA PRO A 77 10.84 2.15 23.91
C PRO A 77 11.18 2.96 25.17
N ASN A 78 10.21 3.19 26.05
CA ASN A 78 10.38 3.97 27.26
C ASN A 78 9.52 3.41 28.41
N PRO A 79 10.02 2.39 29.13
CA PRO A 79 9.31 1.72 30.21
C PRO A 79 8.94 2.62 31.40
N ALA A 80 9.41 3.87 31.42
CA ALA A 80 9.09 4.84 32.45
C ALA A 80 7.70 5.47 32.29
N THR A 81 7.06 5.33 31.14
CA THR A 81 5.66 5.73 30.95
C THR A 81 4.73 4.53 31.13
N PRO A 82 3.47 4.76 31.53
CA PRO A 82 2.49 3.68 31.67
C PRO A 82 1.93 3.18 30.34
N VAL A 83 2.29 3.80 29.20
CA VAL A 83 1.73 3.50 27.88
C VAL A 83 2.87 3.06 26.98
N ASN A 84 2.72 1.89 26.36
CA ASN A 84 3.65 1.41 25.34
C ASN A 84 3.62 2.34 24.12
N GLU A 85 4.64 3.21 23.98
CA GLU A 85 4.62 4.23 22.94
C GLU A 85 4.77 3.65 21.54
N LEU A 86 5.36 2.46 21.39
CA LEU A 86 5.44 1.79 20.08
C LEU A 86 4.06 1.42 19.56
N ARG A 87 3.21 0.81 20.41
CA ARG A 87 1.83 0.47 20.04
C ARG A 87 1.00 1.71 19.74
N GLU A 88 1.14 2.75 20.56
CA GLU A 88 0.45 4.02 20.32
C GLU A 88 0.91 4.67 19.01
N ALA A 89 2.21 4.77 18.79
CA ALA A 89 2.82 5.32 17.57
C ALA A 89 2.33 4.62 16.31
N ILE A 90 2.34 3.28 16.31
CA ILE A 90 1.81 2.45 15.22
C ILE A 90 0.36 2.81 14.94
N ALA A 91 -0.50 2.81 15.97
CA ALA A 91 -1.92 3.09 15.82
C ALA A 91 -2.17 4.52 15.28
N ARG A 92 -1.41 5.51 15.74
CA ARG A 92 -1.50 6.91 15.27
C ARG A 92 -1.08 7.06 13.81
N ARG A 93 0.03 6.43 13.42
CA ARG A 93 0.56 6.47 12.04
C ARG A 93 -0.30 5.69 11.06
N GLN A 94 -0.83 4.53 11.47
CA GLN A 94 -1.82 3.80 10.68
C GLN A 94 -3.08 4.63 10.45
N ARG A 95 -3.61 5.28 11.50
CA ARG A 95 -4.77 6.16 11.36
C ARG A 95 -4.52 7.27 10.36
N LEU A 96 -3.41 8.01 10.55
CA LEU A 96 -3.02 9.09 9.65
C LEU A 96 -2.95 8.63 8.19
N ALA A 97 -2.33 7.49 7.93
CA ALA A 97 -2.16 6.97 6.58
C ALA A 97 -3.48 6.44 6.00
N ASN A 98 -4.26 5.71 6.79
CA ASN A 98 -5.56 5.16 6.37
C ASN A 98 -6.55 6.28 6.07
N ASP A 99 -6.61 7.35 6.87
CA ASP A 99 -7.52 8.48 6.66
C ASP A 99 -7.40 9.09 5.25
N GLU A 100 -6.22 8.98 4.64
CA GLU A 100 -5.93 9.51 3.31
C GLU A 100 -5.96 8.45 2.20
N TYR A 101 -5.50 7.21 2.46
CA TYR A 101 -5.36 6.18 1.43
C TYR A 101 -5.78 4.79 1.92
N LEU A 102 -6.54 4.07 1.09
CA LEU A 102 -6.93 2.67 1.34
C LEU A 102 -5.78 1.67 1.14
N ALA A 103 -4.83 1.99 0.26
CA ALA A 103 -3.80 1.11 -0.25
C ALA A 103 -2.49 1.22 0.55
N THR A 104 -2.15 0.20 1.34
CA THR A 104 -0.94 0.22 2.19
C THR A 104 0.36 0.03 1.39
N GLN A 105 0.25 -0.50 0.18
CA GLN A 105 1.31 -0.59 -0.82
C GLN A 105 1.61 0.74 -1.51
N ASP A 106 0.68 1.71 -1.48
CA ASP A 106 0.88 3.05 -2.03
C ASP A 106 2.03 3.75 -1.29
N ALA A 107 2.99 4.30 -2.03
CA ALA A 107 4.13 4.98 -1.47
C ALA A 107 3.72 6.20 -0.61
N ARG A 108 2.61 6.86 -0.93
CA ARG A 108 2.05 7.95 -0.12
C ARG A 108 1.60 7.44 1.24
N TRP A 109 0.89 6.31 1.28
CA TRP A 109 0.50 5.66 2.53
C TRP A 109 1.72 5.29 3.37
N LYS A 110 2.72 4.66 2.76
CA LYS A 110 3.97 4.25 3.44
C LYS A 110 4.72 5.44 4.02
N LEU A 111 4.81 6.54 3.26
CA LEU A 111 5.46 7.76 3.72
C LEU A 111 4.69 8.41 4.87
N LEU A 112 3.35 8.46 4.82
CA LEU A 112 2.55 8.94 5.94
C LEU A 112 2.75 8.08 7.20
N PHE A 113 2.84 6.76 7.04
CA PHE A 113 3.11 5.86 8.15
C PHE A 113 4.52 6.09 8.74
N LEU A 114 5.55 6.18 7.88
CA LEU A 114 6.94 6.29 8.33
C LEU A 114 7.29 7.69 8.84
N HIS A 115 6.91 8.74 8.11
CA HIS A 115 7.39 10.11 8.33
C HIS A 115 6.30 11.09 8.75
N GLY A 116 5.03 10.69 8.70
CA GLY A 116 3.92 11.60 8.96
C GLY A 116 3.55 12.47 7.78
N LYS A 117 2.85 13.57 8.03
CA LYS A 117 2.47 14.50 6.97
C LYS A 117 3.71 15.23 6.42
N PRO A 118 3.85 15.36 5.11
CA PRO A 118 4.88 16.23 4.54
C PRO A 118 4.61 17.69 4.88
N ASP A 119 5.66 18.52 4.93
CA ASP A 119 5.57 19.98 5.12
C ASP A 119 4.89 20.65 3.90
N ASP A 120 5.06 20.08 2.70
CA ASP A 120 4.42 20.57 1.47
C ASP A 120 4.07 19.42 0.52
N ARG A 121 2.96 19.59 -0.22
CA ARG A 121 2.53 18.68 -1.28
C ARG A 121 2.20 19.47 -2.53
N LEU A 122 2.92 19.16 -3.60
CA LEU A 122 2.68 19.75 -4.90
C LEU A 122 2.22 18.66 -5.88
N GLN A 123 0.98 18.75 -6.32
CA GLN A 123 0.49 17.98 -7.46
C GLN A 123 0.98 18.64 -8.75
N ILE A 124 1.55 17.87 -9.67
CA ILE A 124 2.01 18.38 -10.97
C ILE A 124 0.92 18.14 -12.00
N ASP A 125 0.27 19.22 -12.44
CA ASP A 125 -0.87 19.17 -13.35
C ASP A 125 -0.40 19.33 -14.80
N CYS A 126 0.32 18.31 -15.26
CA CYS A 126 0.90 18.26 -16.60
C CYS A 126 0.59 16.93 -17.30
N GLY A 127 -0.69 16.56 -17.37
CA GLY A 127 -1.13 15.27 -17.94
C GLY A 127 -0.74 15.02 -19.41
N THR A 128 -0.39 16.07 -20.15
CA THR A 128 0.21 15.95 -21.50
C THR A 128 1.64 15.45 -21.43
N ALA A 129 2.41 15.90 -20.43
CA ALA A 129 3.83 15.61 -20.30
C ALA A 129 4.09 14.35 -19.48
N PHE A 130 3.52 14.30 -18.29
CA PHE A 130 3.83 13.29 -17.30
C PHE A 130 2.60 12.47 -16.92
N LYS A 131 2.86 11.25 -16.43
CA LYS A 131 1.89 10.46 -15.67
C LYS A 131 1.47 11.23 -14.41
N PRO A 132 0.36 10.86 -13.73
CA PRO A 132 0.00 11.49 -12.47
C PRO A 132 1.17 11.43 -11.48
N LEU A 133 1.60 12.60 -11.00
CA LEU A 133 2.72 12.71 -10.08
C LEU A 133 2.54 13.82 -9.05
N GLU A 134 3.14 13.60 -7.90
CA GLU A 134 3.15 14.49 -6.75
C GLU A 134 4.60 14.68 -6.28
N ILE A 135 4.93 15.87 -5.81
CA ILE A 135 6.19 16.16 -5.13
C ILE A 135 5.85 16.43 -3.67
N TRP A 136 6.32 15.56 -2.79
CA TRP A 136 6.15 15.72 -1.35
C TRP A 136 7.46 16.22 -0.75
N SER A 137 7.39 17.22 0.10
CA SER A 137 8.57 17.80 0.73
C SER A 137 8.56 17.59 2.23
N TYR A 138 9.67 17.10 2.76
CA TYR A 138 9.88 16.90 4.19
C TYR A 138 11.05 17.73 4.68
N ARG A 139 10.92 18.31 5.87
CA ARG A 139 12.01 19.04 6.51
C ARG A 139 13.11 18.09 6.96
N THR A 140 14.34 18.36 6.52
CA THR A 140 15.53 17.59 6.93
C THR A 140 16.48 18.38 7.83
N GLY A 141 16.22 19.66 8.02
CA GLY A 141 16.99 20.51 8.92
C GLY A 141 16.70 21.99 8.73
N THR A 142 17.62 22.82 9.21
CA THR A 142 17.58 24.27 9.08
C THR A 142 18.84 24.74 8.37
N GLY A 143 18.67 25.58 7.35
CA GLY A 143 19.74 26.11 6.54
C GLY A 143 20.53 27.20 7.27
N PRO A 144 21.68 27.65 6.70
CA PRO A 144 22.48 28.73 7.28
C PRO A 144 21.72 30.05 7.42
N ASP A 145 20.66 30.26 6.63
CA ASP A 145 19.79 31.42 6.67
C ASP A 145 18.63 31.29 7.68
N GLY A 146 18.62 30.23 8.49
CA GLY A 146 17.58 29.95 9.48
C GLY A 146 16.28 29.39 8.88
N LYS A 147 16.22 29.15 7.57
CA LYS A 147 15.01 28.61 6.92
C LYS A 147 14.99 27.08 6.94
N PRO A 148 13.81 26.44 6.96
CA PRO A 148 13.69 25.00 6.80
C PRO A 148 14.32 24.54 5.48
N VAL A 149 15.16 23.51 5.54
CA VAL A 149 15.63 22.80 4.35
C VAL A 149 14.61 21.71 4.06
N LEU A 150 13.98 21.80 2.90
CA LEU A 150 13.00 20.84 2.42
C LEU A 150 13.66 19.86 1.45
N HIS A 151 13.42 18.57 1.67
CA HIS A 151 13.88 17.49 0.80
C HIS A 151 12.71 16.97 -0.03
N PRO A 152 12.75 17.08 -1.36
CA PRO A 152 11.65 16.68 -2.23
C PRO A 152 11.69 15.18 -2.55
N LEU A 153 10.51 14.57 -2.55
CA LEU A 153 10.24 13.18 -2.95
C LEU A 153 9.28 13.19 -4.13
N VAL A 154 9.65 12.52 -5.21
CA VAL A 154 8.80 12.41 -6.40
C VAL A 154 8.01 11.12 -6.33
N LEU A 155 6.69 11.24 -6.29
CA LEU A 155 5.74 10.14 -6.23
C LEU A 155 4.96 10.10 -7.54
N TYR A 156 4.80 8.94 -8.15
CA TYR A 156 4.09 8.82 -9.43
C TYR A 156 3.22 7.57 -9.50
N ALA A 157 2.10 7.66 -10.23
CA ALA A 157 1.30 6.48 -10.58
C ALA A 157 1.78 5.93 -11.94
N PRO A 158 2.29 4.68 -12.00
CA PRO A 158 2.76 4.10 -13.26
C PRO A 158 1.65 4.02 -14.33
N GLU A 159 0.44 3.69 -13.88
CA GLU A 159 -0.77 3.54 -14.67
C GLU A 159 -1.98 3.96 -13.83
N ARG A 160 -3.16 4.14 -14.46
CA ARG A 160 -4.39 4.43 -13.71
C ARG A 160 -4.78 3.22 -12.87
N GLY A 161 -5.16 3.47 -11.60
CA GLY A 161 -5.55 2.42 -10.66
C GLY A 161 -4.37 1.61 -10.10
N VAL A 162 -3.12 1.95 -10.46
CA VAL A 162 -1.94 1.41 -9.80
C VAL A 162 -1.53 2.36 -8.68
N PRO A 163 -1.21 1.85 -7.47
CA PRO A 163 -0.74 2.66 -6.36
C PRO A 163 0.47 3.53 -6.72
N PHE A 164 0.62 4.68 -6.06
CA PHE A 164 1.78 5.54 -6.31
C PHE A 164 3.07 4.84 -5.87
N HIS A 165 4.13 5.06 -6.65
CA HIS A 165 5.49 4.62 -6.39
C HIS A 165 6.36 5.82 -6.03
N LEU A 166 7.36 5.60 -5.17
CA LEU A 166 8.44 6.55 -4.97
C LEU A 166 9.43 6.39 -6.13
N TRP A 167 9.63 7.45 -6.90
CA TRP A 167 10.65 7.48 -7.92
C TRP A 167 12.04 7.42 -7.29
N ILE A 168 12.86 6.50 -7.80
CA ILE A 168 14.28 6.39 -7.47
C ILE A 168 15.13 6.42 -8.75
N PRO A 169 16.42 6.77 -8.66
CA PRO A 169 17.27 6.93 -9.84
C PRO A 169 17.31 5.72 -10.78
N SER A 170 17.19 4.49 -10.23
CA SER A 170 17.17 3.26 -11.03
C SER A 170 15.97 3.13 -11.95
N ASP A 171 14.88 3.86 -11.68
CA ASP A 171 13.68 3.83 -12.53
C ASP A 171 13.86 4.62 -13.83
N SER A 172 14.90 5.46 -13.90
CA SER A 172 15.06 6.54 -14.89
C SER A 172 13.96 7.59 -14.81
N LYS A 173 14.28 8.82 -15.19
CA LYS A 173 13.25 9.87 -15.33
C LYS A 173 12.25 9.54 -16.43
N ARG A 174 12.65 8.70 -17.40
CA ARG A 174 11.80 8.28 -18.52
C ARG A 174 10.46 7.72 -18.05
N ILE A 175 10.44 6.99 -16.93
CA ILE A 175 9.23 6.34 -16.41
C ILE A 175 8.12 7.33 -16.03
N LEU A 176 8.48 8.59 -15.75
CA LEU A 176 7.54 9.63 -15.34
C LEU A 176 6.73 10.19 -16.52
N PHE A 177 7.22 10.03 -17.75
CA PHE A 177 6.54 10.56 -18.95
C PHE A 177 5.34 9.71 -19.35
N THR A 178 4.36 10.34 -20.01
CA THR A 178 3.27 9.61 -20.66
C THR A 178 3.80 8.77 -21.83
N SER A 179 3.06 7.74 -22.24
CA SER A 179 3.43 6.91 -23.40
C SER A 179 3.59 7.74 -24.68
N GLN A 180 2.81 8.81 -24.84
CA GLN A 180 2.97 9.73 -25.96
C GLN A 180 4.32 10.46 -25.87
N MET A 181 4.67 11.03 -24.72
CA MET A 181 5.93 11.75 -24.54
C MET A 181 7.16 10.85 -24.61
N GLU A 182 7.02 9.58 -24.24
CA GLU A 182 8.05 8.57 -24.44
C GLU A 182 8.38 8.34 -25.92
N TYR A 183 7.40 8.47 -26.82
CA TYR A 183 7.63 8.44 -28.28
C TYR A 183 8.37 9.70 -28.74
N TRP A 184 7.96 10.88 -28.30
CA TRP A 184 8.65 12.14 -28.58
C TRP A 184 10.09 12.13 -28.06
N LEU A 185 10.32 11.50 -26.90
CA LEU A 185 11.63 11.36 -26.29
C LEU A 185 12.60 10.58 -27.19
N GLN A 186 12.14 9.46 -27.75
CA GLN A 186 12.95 8.65 -28.65
C GLN A 186 13.34 9.45 -29.90
N GLN A 187 12.39 10.18 -30.49
CA GLN A 187 12.65 11.05 -31.64
C GLN A 187 13.60 12.20 -31.28
N TRP A 188 13.46 12.77 -30.09
CA TRP A 188 14.36 13.80 -29.59
C TRP A 188 15.78 13.25 -29.43
N GLU A 189 15.97 12.07 -28.83
CA GLU A 189 17.29 11.46 -28.64
C GLU A 189 18.01 11.17 -29.96
N GLU A 190 17.27 10.79 -31.02
CA GLU A 190 17.81 10.59 -32.37
C GLU A 190 18.29 11.91 -33.01
N LEU A 191 17.64 13.03 -32.70
CA LEU A 191 17.84 14.33 -33.37
C LEU A 191 18.59 15.38 -32.54
N HIS A 192 18.77 15.20 -31.22
CA HIS A 192 19.21 16.29 -30.35
C HIS A 192 20.63 16.80 -30.62
N ASN A 193 21.49 15.96 -31.20
CA ASN A 193 22.84 16.37 -31.59
C ASN A 193 22.86 17.18 -32.90
N GLN A 194 21.69 17.34 -33.55
CA GLN A 194 21.53 18.02 -34.83
C GLN A 194 20.64 19.28 -34.74
N ILE A 195 19.87 19.45 -33.65
CA ILE A 195 18.91 20.55 -33.50
C ILE A 195 19.02 21.17 -32.10
N GLY A 196 19.23 22.50 -32.05
CA GLY A 196 19.24 23.27 -30.81
C GLY A 196 17.84 23.76 -30.42
N ALA A 197 16.96 22.86 -30.01
CA ALA A 197 15.61 23.18 -29.55
C ALA A 197 15.48 23.12 -28.02
N GLU A 198 14.57 23.91 -27.45
CA GLU A 198 14.16 23.75 -26.05
C GLU A 198 13.59 22.34 -25.82
N ARG A 199 13.78 21.76 -24.63
CA ARG A 199 13.21 20.44 -24.32
C ARG A 199 11.70 20.46 -24.48
N PHE A 200 11.16 19.45 -25.16
CA PHE A 200 9.74 19.41 -25.49
C PHE A 200 8.84 19.35 -24.25
N ASP A 201 9.31 18.77 -23.14
CA ASP A 201 8.57 18.76 -21.88
C ASP A 201 8.43 20.15 -21.25
N LEU A 202 9.45 21.01 -21.33
CA LEU A 202 9.36 22.41 -20.90
C LEU A 202 8.40 23.23 -21.78
N GLN A 203 8.29 22.88 -23.06
CA GLN A 203 7.38 23.57 -24.00
C GLN A 203 5.91 23.28 -23.66
N VAL A 204 5.59 22.05 -23.24
CA VAL A 204 4.20 21.63 -22.94
C VAL A 204 3.86 21.69 -21.45
N CYS A 205 4.85 21.75 -20.56
CA CYS A 205 4.68 21.76 -19.11
C CYS A 205 5.69 22.70 -18.44
N LYS A 206 5.20 23.85 -17.95
CA LYS A 206 6.03 24.80 -17.21
C LYS A 206 6.54 24.24 -15.88
N GLU A 207 5.81 23.28 -15.30
CA GLU A 207 6.17 22.64 -14.03
C GLU A 207 7.25 21.56 -14.16
N ALA A 208 7.66 21.20 -15.39
CA ALA A 208 8.72 20.21 -15.61
C ALA A 208 10.03 20.60 -14.92
N LYS A 209 10.33 21.91 -14.77
CA LYS A 209 11.49 22.37 -13.99
C LYS A 209 11.45 21.94 -12.53
N LYS A 210 10.27 21.92 -11.91
CA LYS A 210 10.11 21.46 -10.53
C LYS A 210 10.39 19.96 -10.41
N VAL A 211 10.00 19.18 -11.44
CA VAL A 211 10.32 17.74 -11.53
C VAL A 211 11.83 17.54 -11.72
N ASP A 212 12.49 18.35 -12.55
CA ASP A 212 13.95 18.34 -12.71
C ASP A 212 14.66 18.55 -11.36
N GLU A 213 14.25 19.59 -10.63
CA GLU A 213 14.80 19.95 -9.32
C GLU A 213 14.57 18.84 -8.29
N ALA A 214 13.35 18.29 -8.22
CA ALA A 214 12.98 17.25 -7.27
C ALA A 214 13.63 15.88 -7.56
N THR A 215 13.88 15.57 -8.84
CA THR A 215 14.61 14.35 -9.23
C THR A 215 16.13 14.53 -9.19
N GLY A 216 16.62 15.78 -9.18
CA GLY A 216 18.04 16.09 -9.43
C GLY A 216 18.49 15.81 -10.86
N VAL A 217 17.55 15.60 -11.80
CA VAL A 217 17.83 15.25 -13.19
C VAL A 217 17.39 16.41 -14.11
N PRO A 218 18.32 17.28 -14.52
CA PRO A 218 18.03 18.47 -15.34
C PRO A 218 17.77 18.17 -16.83
N GLY A 219 17.66 16.89 -17.20
CA GLY A 219 17.47 16.42 -18.57
C GLY A 219 16.28 15.47 -18.69
N LEU A 220 16.09 14.92 -19.89
CA LEU A 220 14.96 14.04 -20.20
C LEU A 220 15.22 12.56 -19.83
N THR A 221 16.45 12.06 -20.02
CA THR A 221 16.76 10.61 -19.90
C THR A 221 17.80 10.25 -18.85
N GLY A 222 18.39 11.23 -18.18
CA GLY A 222 19.31 10.99 -17.06
C GLY A 222 20.46 11.98 -16.99
N VAL A 223 21.36 11.74 -16.03
CA VAL A 223 22.58 12.53 -15.82
C VAL A 223 23.54 12.29 -16.98
N GLY A 224 23.46 13.11 -18.01
CA GLY A 224 24.50 13.15 -19.04
C GLY A 224 25.83 13.54 -18.39
N ALA A 225 26.88 12.76 -18.61
CA ALA A 225 28.24 12.97 -18.08
C ALA A 225 28.94 14.27 -18.57
N ARG A 226 28.22 15.19 -19.20
CA ARG A 226 28.77 16.45 -19.71
C ARG A 226 28.43 17.61 -18.77
N ARG A 227 29.48 18.00 -18.04
CA ARG A 227 29.63 19.24 -17.25
C ARG A 227 28.87 19.29 -15.93
N GLY A 228 29.53 18.78 -14.89
CA GLY A 228 29.26 19.14 -13.49
C GLY A 228 28.40 18.12 -12.76
N LYS A 229 28.85 17.76 -11.55
CA LYS A 229 28.29 16.79 -10.60
C LYS A 229 26.82 17.06 -10.24
N LEU A 230 25.87 16.68 -11.08
CA LEU A 230 24.47 16.57 -10.70
C LEU A 230 24.14 15.09 -10.62
N HIS A 231 24.10 14.54 -9.41
CA HIS A 231 23.66 13.18 -9.18
C HIS A 231 22.14 13.20 -8.98
N ALA A 232 21.44 12.26 -9.61
CA ALA A 232 20.04 12.02 -9.32
C ALA A 232 19.85 11.83 -7.81
N ILE A 233 18.80 12.42 -7.25
CA ILE A 233 18.52 12.34 -5.81
C ILE A 233 18.01 10.93 -5.52
N ASP A 234 18.78 10.16 -4.74
CA ASP A 234 18.37 8.83 -4.32
C ASP A 234 17.50 8.89 -3.07
N ASN A 235 16.20 8.67 -3.28
CA ASN A 235 15.19 8.69 -2.24
C ASN A 235 14.85 7.30 -1.68
N SER A 236 15.55 6.23 -2.09
CA SER A 236 15.24 4.85 -1.67
C SER A 236 15.19 4.66 -0.15
N SER A 237 16.03 5.39 0.59
CA SER A 237 16.06 5.35 2.06
C SER A 237 14.81 5.88 2.75
N TRP A 238 13.95 6.65 2.08
CA TRP A 238 12.71 7.17 2.65
C TRP A 238 11.64 6.10 2.85
N LEU A 239 11.74 4.96 2.17
CA LEU A 239 10.88 3.79 2.40
C LEU A 239 11.59 2.68 3.20
N ALA A 240 12.82 2.93 3.65
CA ALA A 240 13.54 2.01 4.51
C ALA A 240 12.97 2.05 5.94
N PRO A 241 13.10 0.94 6.70
CA PRO A 241 12.75 0.95 8.12
C PRO A 241 13.59 2.01 8.87
N PRO A 242 13.04 2.62 9.93
CA PRO A 242 13.79 3.55 10.76
C PRO A 242 14.98 2.83 11.39
N LYS A 243 16.12 3.52 11.45
CA LYS A 243 17.33 2.97 12.10
C LYS A 243 17.10 2.66 13.58
N GLU A 244 16.31 3.49 14.24
CA GLU A 244 15.99 3.41 15.66
C GLU A 244 14.46 3.47 15.84
N VAL A 245 13.82 2.30 15.97
CA VAL A 245 12.35 2.18 16.13
C VAL A 245 11.87 2.96 17.36
N ALA A 246 12.66 2.99 18.43
CA ALA A 246 12.36 3.76 19.63
C ALA A 246 12.30 5.28 19.38
N ALA A 247 13.20 5.80 18.54
CA ALA A 247 13.18 7.22 18.18
C ALA A 247 11.98 7.54 17.27
N TRP A 248 11.70 6.66 16.31
CA TRP A 248 10.52 6.76 15.45
C TRP A 248 9.23 6.77 16.27
N ALA A 249 9.09 5.88 17.27
CA ALA A 249 7.90 5.79 18.10
C ALA A 249 7.64 7.10 18.86
N ARG A 250 8.68 7.71 19.44
CA ARG A 250 8.57 9.00 20.13
C ARG A 250 8.12 10.14 19.19
N GLU A 251 8.67 10.19 17.98
CA GLU A 251 8.30 11.19 16.98
C GLU A 251 6.84 11.01 16.48
N ALA A 252 6.46 9.76 16.22
CA ALA A 252 5.12 9.40 15.81
C ALA A 252 4.07 9.70 16.91
N ALA A 253 4.40 9.44 18.18
CA ALA A 253 3.56 9.80 19.32
C ALA A 253 3.42 11.33 19.48
N ALA A 254 4.49 12.09 19.23
CA ALA A 254 4.49 13.54 19.30
C ALA A 254 3.82 14.23 18.10
N THR A 255 3.54 13.51 17.01
CA THR A 255 2.88 14.08 15.83
C THR A 255 1.45 14.48 16.17
N GLU A 256 1.12 15.76 16.01
CA GLU A 256 -0.26 16.24 16.11
C GLU A 256 -1.09 15.65 14.96
N ILE A 257 -2.09 14.86 15.31
CA ILE A 257 -3.11 14.34 14.39
C ILE A 257 -4.46 14.85 14.86
N PRO A 258 -5.40 15.14 13.94
CA PRO A 258 -6.77 15.49 14.31
C PRO A 258 -7.37 14.44 15.23
N ASP A 259 -8.29 14.87 16.10
CA ASP A 259 -9.03 13.93 16.94
C ASP A 259 -9.69 12.86 16.06
N PRO A 260 -9.61 11.59 16.47
CA PRO A 260 -10.17 10.51 15.69
C PRO A 260 -11.68 10.67 15.58
N ALA A 261 -12.23 10.42 14.39
CA ALA A 261 -13.66 10.24 14.23
C ALA A 261 -14.16 9.14 15.19
N PRO A 262 -15.41 9.22 15.68
CA PRO A 262 -15.97 8.19 16.54
C PRO A 262 -15.84 6.80 15.88
N ALA A 263 -15.38 5.80 16.62
CA ALA A 263 -15.14 4.49 16.04
C ALA A 263 -16.44 3.68 15.88
N LEU A 264 -16.65 3.10 14.70
CA LEU A 264 -17.63 2.03 14.50
C LEU A 264 -17.04 0.70 14.97
N LYS A 265 -17.76 0.01 15.87
CA LYS A 265 -17.39 -1.34 16.30
C LYS A 265 -17.81 -2.35 15.23
N VAL A 266 -16.89 -3.24 14.86
CA VAL A 266 -17.14 -4.39 13.99
C VAL A 266 -16.89 -5.65 14.80
N THR A 267 -17.82 -6.60 14.76
CA THR A 267 -17.66 -7.89 15.46
C THR A 267 -16.92 -8.90 14.60
N SER A 268 -17.31 -9.02 13.33
CA SER A 268 -16.68 -9.96 12.40
C SER A 268 -16.73 -9.47 10.95
N VAL A 269 -15.78 -9.97 10.17
CA VAL A 269 -15.74 -9.90 8.71
C VAL A 269 -15.57 -11.32 8.20
N GLU A 270 -16.67 -11.92 7.74
CA GLU A 270 -16.72 -13.31 7.30
C GLU A 270 -16.78 -13.39 5.78
N MET A 271 -16.04 -14.32 5.19
CA MET A 271 -16.00 -14.55 3.75
C MET A 271 -16.81 -15.78 3.39
N HIS A 272 -17.77 -15.62 2.48
CA HIS A 272 -18.59 -16.69 1.91
C HIS A 272 -18.46 -16.72 0.39
N PHE A 273 -18.73 -17.86 -0.23
CA PHE A 273 -18.63 -18.04 -1.66
C PHE A 273 -19.93 -18.63 -2.23
N PRO A 274 -21.05 -17.88 -2.24
CA PRO A 274 -22.37 -18.47 -2.43
C PRO A 274 -22.68 -18.95 -3.87
N ASP A 275 -21.96 -18.45 -4.88
CA ASP A 275 -22.30 -18.69 -6.28
C ASP A 275 -21.10 -18.49 -7.22
N SER A 276 -21.26 -18.88 -8.48
CA SER A 276 -20.33 -18.65 -9.58
C SER A 276 -20.91 -17.66 -10.59
N ASP A 277 -20.08 -16.76 -11.12
CA ASP A 277 -20.38 -15.90 -12.27
C ASP A 277 -19.37 -16.17 -13.39
N ARG A 278 -19.80 -16.98 -14.37
CA ARG A 278 -18.98 -17.45 -15.49
C ARG A 278 -17.70 -18.16 -14.99
N GLU A 279 -16.54 -17.57 -15.22
CA GLU A 279 -15.22 -18.09 -14.83
C GLU A 279 -14.76 -17.57 -13.46
N ARG A 280 -15.64 -16.87 -12.72
CA ARG A 280 -15.35 -16.26 -11.41
C ARG A 280 -16.27 -16.82 -10.33
N ILE A 281 -15.83 -16.75 -9.09
CA ILE A 281 -16.62 -17.07 -7.90
C ILE A 281 -17.07 -15.75 -7.25
N ILE A 282 -18.31 -15.69 -6.79
CA ILE A 282 -18.82 -14.57 -6.01
C ILE A 282 -18.25 -14.69 -4.59
N ALA A 283 -17.30 -13.83 -4.24
CA ALA A 283 -16.83 -13.67 -2.87
C ALA A 283 -17.70 -12.64 -2.15
N ARG A 284 -18.44 -13.08 -1.13
CA ARG A 284 -19.31 -12.26 -0.28
C ARG A 284 -18.64 -12.01 1.07
N ALA A 285 -18.27 -10.77 1.33
CA ALA A 285 -17.89 -10.33 2.67
C ALA A 285 -19.14 -9.93 3.46
N LEU A 286 -19.36 -10.58 4.60
CA LEU A 286 -20.38 -10.22 5.58
C LEU A 286 -19.70 -9.46 6.73
N VAL A 287 -19.94 -8.15 6.78
CA VAL A 287 -19.44 -7.30 7.87
C VAL A 287 -20.55 -7.10 8.90
N GLN A 288 -20.30 -7.53 10.14
CA GLN A 288 -21.27 -7.44 11.23
C GLN A 288 -20.94 -6.28 12.17
N LEU A 289 -21.88 -5.33 12.27
CA LEU A 289 -21.86 -4.25 13.24
C LEU A 289 -22.83 -4.61 14.38
N PRO A 290 -22.35 -4.84 15.62
CA PRO A 290 -23.21 -5.25 16.72
C PRO A 290 -24.20 -4.14 17.11
N PRO A 291 -25.24 -4.48 17.89
CA PRO A 291 -26.06 -3.49 18.57
C PRO A 291 -25.17 -2.52 19.38
N GLY A 292 -25.44 -1.22 19.30
CA GLY A 292 -24.61 -0.21 19.97
C GLY A 292 -23.21 -0.03 19.36
N SER A 293 -23.00 -0.43 18.11
CA SER A 293 -21.74 -0.27 17.37
C SER A 293 -21.29 1.17 17.15
N GLY A 294 -22.15 2.15 17.41
CA GLY A 294 -21.90 3.57 17.17
C GLY A 294 -22.69 4.14 15.99
N VAL A 295 -23.30 3.27 15.18
CA VAL A 295 -24.18 3.66 14.07
C VAL A 295 -25.36 4.50 14.57
N LYS A 296 -25.63 5.61 13.90
CA LYS A 296 -26.77 6.49 14.15
C LYS A 296 -27.87 6.28 13.11
N LEU A 297 -29.11 6.49 13.56
CA LEU A 297 -30.30 6.43 12.72
C LEU A 297 -30.62 7.82 12.15
N SER A 298 -31.13 7.86 10.93
CA SER A 298 -31.62 9.11 10.34
C SER A 298 -32.82 9.66 11.14
N ALA A 299 -32.94 10.99 11.18
CA ALA A 299 -34.05 11.71 11.81
C ALA A 299 -35.31 11.75 10.93
N ASP A 300 -35.53 10.72 10.09
CA ASP A 300 -36.65 10.63 9.17
C ASP A 300 -37.87 9.99 9.87
N ALA A 301 -39.09 10.20 9.33
CA ALA A 301 -40.33 9.62 9.87
C ALA A 301 -40.29 8.07 9.92
N LYS A 302 -39.51 7.45 9.04
CA LYS A 302 -39.08 6.05 9.13
C LYS A 302 -37.56 6.07 9.27
N PRO A 303 -36.98 5.72 10.44
CA PRO A 303 -35.55 5.79 10.63
C PRO A 303 -34.82 4.73 9.80
N TYR A 304 -33.71 5.12 9.18
CA TYR A 304 -32.82 4.23 8.43
C TYR A 304 -31.38 4.36 8.93
N VAL A 305 -30.60 3.31 8.76
CA VAL A 305 -29.14 3.33 8.82
C VAL A 305 -28.60 3.73 7.45
N ARG A 306 -27.67 4.69 7.40
CA ARG A 306 -26.98 5.12 6.17
C ARG A 306 -25.48 4.94 6.32
N LEU A 307 -24.92 3.99 5.57
CA LEU A 307 -23.51 3.67 5.61
C LEU A 307 -22.91 3.82 4.21
N ILE A 308 -21.73 4.41 4.13
CA ILE A 308 -20.88 4.34 2.95
C ILE A 308 -19.77 3.34 3.23
N VAL A 309 -19.53 2.46 2.27
CA VAL A 309 -18.38 1.57 2.25
C VAL A 309 -17.51 1.94 1.06
N GLU A 310 -16.31 2.40 1.33
CA GLU A 310 -15.25 2.51 0.33
C GLU A 310 -14.37 1.28 0.50
N GLY A 311 -14.06 0.59 -0.60
CA GLY A 311 -13.30 -0.64 -0.49
C GLY A 311 -12.38 -0.88 -1.66
N MET A 312 -11.40 -1.74 -1.40
CA MET A 312 -10.39 -2.13 -2.35
C MET A 312 -10.09 -3.62 -2.18
N VAL A 313 -9.96 -4.31 -3.31
CA VAL A 313 -9.46 -5.67 -3.38
C VAL A 313 -8.03 -5.61 -3.91
N GLU A 314 -7.12 -6.26 -3.20
CA GLU A 314 -5.71 -6.39 -3.59
C GLU A 314 -5.40 -7.83 -3.97
N GLN A 315 -4.55 -7.98 -4.98
CA GLN A 315 -4.00 -9.24 -5.43
C GLN A 315 -2.50 -9.09 -5.63
N GLN A 316 -1.68 -9.94 -5.00
CA GLN A 316 -0.22 -9.93 -5.15
C GLN A 316 0.38 -8.52 -5.01
N ASP A 317 -0.02 -7.81 -3.95
CA ASP A 317 0.41 -6.44 -3.65
C ASP A 317 0.04 -5.39 -4.73
N LYS A 318 -0.91 -5.69 -5.61
CA LYS A 318 -1.48 -4.77 -6.60
C LYS A 318 -2.96 -4.53 -6.32
N GLN A 319 -3.44 -3.34 -6.62
CA GLN A 319 -4.87 -3.06 -6.65
C GLN A 319 -5.50 -3.89 -7.77
N PHE A 320 -6.50 -4.71 -7.42
CA PHE A 320 -7.30 -5.50 -8.36
C PHE A 320 -8.58 -4.76 -8.74
N GLU A 321 -9.25 -4.18 -7.73
CA GLU A 321 -10.50 -3.44 -7.89
C GLU A 321 -10.63 -2.43 -6.75
N ASP A 322 -11.12 -1.23 -7.04
CA ASP A 322 -11.66 -0.30 -6.05
C ASP A 322 -13.15 -0.08 -6.28
N PHE A 323 -13.87 0.24 -5.19
CA PHE A 323 -15.31 0.41 -5.26
C PHE A 323 -15.83 1.31 -4.15
N ARG A 324 -17.04 1.84 -4.37
CA ARG A 324 -17.81 2.56 -3.36
C ARG A 324 -19.25 2.11 -3.39
N MET A 325 -19.76 1.71 -2.23
CA MET A 325 -21.14 1.27 -2.04
C MET A 325 -21.83 2.16 -1.01
N ARG A 326 -23.12 2.40 -1.22
CA ARG A 326 -23.97 3.08 -0.25
C ARG A 326 -25.05 2.11 0.20
N PHE A 327 -25.14 1.91 1.51
CA PHE A 327 -26.16 1.09 2.15
C PHE A 327 -27.20 1.99 2.81
N GLN A 328 -28.46 1.73 2.50
CA GLN A 328 -29.60 2.29 3.20
C GLN A 328 -30.44 1.14 3.73
N LEU A 329 -30.35 0.90 5.03
CA LEU A 329 -30.99 -0.24 5.69
C LEU A 329 -32.10 0.27 6.61
N PRO A 330 -33.21 -0.46 6.77
CA PRO A 330 -34.20 -0.12 7.79
C PRO A 330 -33.54 -0.14 9.17
N ALA A 331 -34.07 0.63 10.13
CA ALA A 331 -33.61 0.57 11.50
C ALA A 331 -33.64 -0.88 12.01
N PRO A 332 -32.53 -1.42 12.53
CA PRO A 332 -32.49 -2.76 13.09
C PRO A 332 -33.42 -2.83 14.31
N LYS A 333 -33.96 -4.02 14.60
CA LYS A 333 -34.68 -4.23 15.86
C LYS A 333 -33.71 -4.07 17.04
N PRO A 334 -34.21 -3.85 18.26
CA PRO A 334 -33.39 -3.94 19.47
C PRO A 334 -32.62 -5.27 19.46
N ASP A 335 -31.32 -5.18 19.79
CA ASP A 335 -30.38 -6.30 19.85
C ASP A 335 -30.10 -7.02 18.51
N GLU A 336 -30.57 -6.50 17.38
CA GLU A 336 -30.26 -7.02 16.05
C GLU A 336 -29.00 -6.32 15.48
N PRO A 337 -28.00 -7.07 14.98
CA PRO A 337 -26.83 -6.48 14.34
C PRO A 337 -27.19 -5.91 12.97
N VAL A 338 -26.45 -4.89 12.53
CA VAL A 338 -26.46 -4.45 11.13
C VAL A 338 -25.44 -5.29 10.37
N VAL A 339 -25.88 -5.93 9.28
CA VAL A 339 -25.02 -6.77 8.44
C VAL A 339 -24.90 -6.16 7.05
N LEU A 340 -23.66 -5.93 6.60
CA LEU A 340 -23.35 -5.47 5.25
C LEU A 340 -22.88 -6.66 4.42
N ALA A 341 -23.53 -6.90 3.29
CA ALA A 341 -23.09 -7.89 2.31
C ALA A 341 -22.42 -7.18 1.13
N ILE A 342 -21.15 -7.52 0.88
CA ILE A 342 -20.32 -6.92 -0.16
C ILE A 342 -19.84 -8.05 -1.08
N ASP A 343 -20.32 -8.05 -2.33
CA ASP A 343 -20.09 -9.15 -3.28
C ASP A 343 -19.10 -8.78 -4.37
N ARG A 344 -18.03 -9.57 -4.56
CA ARG A 344 -17.04 -9.37 -5.63
C ARG A 344 -16.86 -10.62 -6.44
N ALA A 345 -16.89 -10.49 -7.77
CA ALA A 345 -16.61 -11.60 -8.68
C ALA A 345 -15.08 -11.73 -8.86
N LEU A 346 -14.50 -12.75 -8.23
CA LEU A 346 -13.05 -12.97 -8.16
C LEU A 346 -12.65 -14.30 -8.80
N ARG A 347 -11.39 -14.39 -9.22
CA ARG A 347 -10.88 -15.61 -9.86
C ARG A 347 -10.67 -16.72 -8.82
N PRO A 348 -11.00 -17.98 -9.14
CA PRO A 348 -10.79 -19.12 -8.25
C PRO A 348 -9.30 -19.38 -8.00
N LYS A 349 -8.98 -19.99 -6.85
CA LYS A 349 -7.63 -20.39 -6.40
C LYS A 349 -6.64 -19.24 -6.18
N GLU A 350 -7.08 -18.00 -6.32
CA GLU A 350 -6.27 -16.82 -6.05
C GLU A 350 -6.55 -16.30 -4.62
N SER A 351 -5.52 -15.70 -4.03
CA SER A 351 -5.60 -15.08 -2.71
C SER A 351 -5.68 -13.56 -2.85
N PHE A 352 -6.52 -12.95 -2.01
CA PHE A 352 -6.80 -11.52 -2.04
C PHE A 352 -6.79 -10.93 -0.64
N VAL A 353 -6.55 -9.62 -0.56
CA VAL A 353 -6.83 -8.81 0.65
C VAL A 353 -7.98 -7.87 0.33
N LEU A 354 -9.06 -7.95 1.10
CA LEU A 354 -10.14 -6.97 1.08
C LEU A 354 -9.85 -5.89 2.12
N ARG A 355 -9.86 -4.63 1.72
CA ARG A 355 -9.75 -3.47 2.62
C ARG A 355 -11.02 -2.65 2.52
N LEU A 356 -11.61 -2.27 3.65
CA LEU A 356 -12.84 -1.49 3.71
C LEU A 356 -12.68 -0.32 4.68
N LYS A 357 -13.10 0.87 4.24
CA LYS A 357 -13.48 1.99 5.10
C LYS A 357 -14.99 2.03 5.19
N ILE A 358 -15.53 1.93 6.39
CA ILE A 358 -16.98 1.99 6.63
C ILE A 358 -17.26 3.28 7.38
N LYS A 359 -18.18 4.09 6.86
CA LYS A 359 -18.55 5.39 7.42
C LYS A 359 -20.06 5.49 7.61
N ASP A 360 -20.47 5.90 8.81
CA ASP A 360 -21.82 6.34 9.13
C ASP A 360 -22.03 7.78 8.65
N GLU A 361 -22.91 7.96 7.66
CA GLU A 361 -23.23 9.27 7.10
C GLU A 361 -23.98 10.18 8.08
N VAL A 362 -24.65 9.60 9.08
CA VAL A 362 -25.46 10.36 10.03
C VAL A 362 -24.63 10.74 11.26
N GLY A 363 -23.97 9.75 11.88
CA GLY A 363 -23.18 9.95 13.09
C GLY A 363 -21.75 10.42 12.86
N GLY A 364 -21.25 10.31 11.62
CA GLY A 364 -19.85 10.59 11.28
C GLY A 364 -18.86 9.55 11.80
N ALA A 365 -19.34 8.48 12.44
CA ALA A 365 -18.48 7.41 12.94
C ALA A 365 -17.89 6.59 11.79
N GLU A 366 -16.66 6.12 11.94
CA GLU A 366 -16.00 5.31 10.92
C GLU A 366 -15.13 4.20 11.48
N THR A 367 -14.78 3.24 10.63
CA THR A 367 -13.89 2.13 10.96
C THR A 367 -13.19 1.61 9.72
N TRP A 368 -12.06 0.96 9.93
CA TRP A 368 -11.23 0.37 8.91
C TRP A 368 -11.10 -1.12 9.21
N VAL A 369 -11.39 -1.96 8.21
CA VAL A 369 -11.22 -3.40 8.33
C VAL A 369 -10.47 -3.94 7.13
N SER A 370 -9.60 -4.91 7.38
CA SER A 370 -8.89 -5.66 6.36
C SER A 370 -9.06 -7.15 6.60
N ARG A 371 -9.17 -7.93 5.53
CA ARG A 371 -9.35 -9.38 5.58
C ARG A 371 -8.60 -10.06 4.44
N GLY A 372 -7.71 -10.98 4.79
CA GLY A 372 -7.08 -11.88 3.84
C GLY A 372 -7.95 -13.12 3.58
N PHE A 373 -8.04 -13.58 2.33
CA PHE A 373 -8.79 -14.79 2.00
C PHE A 373 -8.32 -15.42 0.68
N ARG A 374 -8.61 -16.72 0.52
CA ARG A 374 -8.42 -17.46 -0.72
C ARG A 374 -9.78 -17.82 -1.32
N VAL A 375 -9.93 -17.57 -2.61
CA VAL A 375 -11.15 -17.95 -3.35
C VAL A 375 -11.09 -19.44 -3.65
N PRO A 376 -12.13 -20.22 -3.31
CA PRO A 376 -12.16 -21.66 -3.58
C PRO A 376 -12.26 -21.94 -5.09
N MET A 377 -12.14 -23.20 -5.46
CA MET A 377 -12.32 -23.62 -6.86
C MET A 377 -13.79 -23.62 -7.28
N GLU A 378 -14.67 -23.94 -6.35
CA GLU A 378 -16.11 -24.05 -6.50
C GLU A 378 -16.77 -23.31 -5.32
N PRO A 379 -18.01 -22.80 -5.48
CA PRO A 379 -18.76 -22.10 -4.42
C PRO A 379 -18.87 -22.87 -3.10
#